data_AF-A0A7J7M493-F1
#
_entry.id   AF-A0A7J7M493-F1
#
_cell.length_a   1.000
_cell.length_b   1.000
_cell.length_c   1.000
_cell.angle_alpha   90.00
_cell.angle_beta   90.00
_cell.angle_gamma   90.00
#
_symmetry.space_group_name_H-M   'P 1'
#
loop_
_entity.id
_entity.type
_entity.pdbx_description
1 polymer ?
#
loop_
_entity_poly.entity_id
_entity_poly.type
_entity_poly.pdbx_seq_one_letter_code
_entity_poly.pdbx_strand_id
1 'polypeptide(L)'
;MGATKMVHAPIVTYASMLSLLSLCPPFVILLWHTMVHANGSISQTCDYLMQNGLQGFKDIWPKPTATAWKIIACYGVFEAVLQLFLPGKRFEGSISPEGNRPVYKANGLQAYAVTLVTYLGLWWFGIFNPAIVYDHLGEIFSALIFGSFAFCIFLYIKGHLAPSSTDSGSSGNLIIDFYWGMELYPRIGTNFDIKVFTNCRFGMMSWAVLAVTYCIKQVTF
;
A
#
# COMPACT_ATOMS: atom_id res chain seq x y z
N MET A 1 -1.57 -33.25 -2.31
CA MET A 1 -1.82 -32.59 -3.62
C MET A 1 -3.31 -32.62 -3.91
N GLY A 2 -4.07 -31.71 -3.31
CA GLY A 2 -5.46 -31.48 -3.71
C GLY A 2 -5.45 -30.47 -4.85
N ALA A 3 -5.99 -30.84 -6.01
CA ALA A 3 -6.17 -29.88 -7.10
C ALA A 3 -7.08 -28.75 -6.59
N THR A 4 -6.55 -27.53 -6.50
CA THR A 4 -7.33 -26.34 -6.17
C THR A 4 -8.43 -26.20 -7.21
N LYS A 5 -9.66 -26.59 -6.86
CA LYS A 5 -10.80 -26.55 -7.75
C LYS A 5 -11.18 -25.09 -7.94
N MET A 6 -10.67 -24.46 -9.01
CA MET A 6 -11.01 -23.08 -9.33
C MET A 6 -12.51 -22.97 -9.60
N VAL A 7 -13.14 -21.93 -9.05
CA VAL A 7 -14.59 -21.66 -9.21
C VAL A 7 -14.94 -21.36 -10.67
N HIS A 8 -14.02 -20.72 -11.39
CA HIS A 8 -14.14 -20.41 -12.81
C HIS A 8 -13.11 -21.18 -13.63
N ALA A 9 -13.30 -21.20 -14.95
CA ALA A 9 -12.32 -21.76 -15.87
C ALA A 9 -10.92 -21.15 -15.61
N PRO A 10 -9.84 -21.96 -15.64
CA PRO A 10 -8.47 -21.49 -15.36
C PRO A 10 -8.09 -20.20 -16.10
N ILE A 11 -8.44 -20.13 -17.38
CA ILE A 11 -8.14 -18.97 -18.24
C ILE A 11 -8.79 -17.69 -17.76
N VAL A 12 -10.04 -17.75 -17.28
CA VAL A 12 -10.77 -16.58 -16.77
C VAL A 12 -10.14 -16.11 -15.47
N THR A 13 -9.76 -17.04 -14.59
CA THR A 13 -9.10 -16.74 -13.32
C THR A 13 -7.76 -16.03 -13.55
N TYR A 14 -6.88 -16.59 -14.40
CA TYR A 14 -5.57 -15.99 -14.67
C TYR A 14 -5.69 -14.66 -15.41
N ALA A 15 -6.57 -14.57 -16.41
CA ALA A 15 -6.81 -13.32 -17.12
C ALA A 15 -7.28 -12.23 -16.16
N SER A 16 -8.17 -12.55 -15.22
CA SER A 16 -8.68 -11.60 -14.24
C SER A 16 -7.57 -11.12 -13.29
N MET A 17 -6.77 -12.03 -12.75
CA MET A 17 -5.65 -11.70 -11.86
C MET A 17 -4.61 -10.81 -12.55
N LEU A 18 -4.20 -11.18 -13.77
CA LEU A 18 -3.24 -10.41 -14.55
C LEU A 18 -3.80 -9.05 -14.96
N SER A 19 -5.10 -8.98 -15.29
CA SER A 19 -5.77 -7.71 -15.61
C SER A 19 -5.75 -6.77 -14.41
N LEU A 20 -6.08 -7.26 -13.21
CA LEU A 20 -6.04 -6.43 -12.01
C LEU A 20 -4.61 -5.95 -11.69
N LEU A 21 -3.62 -6.85 -11.75
CA LEU A 21 -2.21 -6.49 -11.49
C LEU A 21 -1.68 -5.46 -12.50
N SER A 22 -2.08 -5.55 -13.77
CA SER A 22 -1.56 -4.68 -14.83
C SER A 22 -2.35 -3.37 -15.00
N LEU A 23 -3.66 -3.36 -14.74
CA LEU A 23 -4.52 -2.21 -14.99
C LEU A 23 -4.70 -1.30 -13.78
N CYS A 24 -4.63 -1.83 -12.54
CA CYS A 24 -4.76 -1.00 -11.35
C CYS A 24 -3.68 0.09 -11.23
N PRO A 25 -2.37 -0.18 -11.47
CA PRO A 25 -1.35 0.87 -11.35
C PRO A 25 -1.51 2.02 -12.37
N PRO A 26 -1.69 1.75 -13.69
CA PRO A 26 -2.04 2.77 -14.67
C PRO A 26 -3.30 3.55 -14.31
N PHE A 27 -4.34 2.88 -13.83
CA PHE A 27 -5.59 3.52 -13.45
C PHE A 27 -5.39 4.57 -12.36
N VAL A 28 -4.61 4.26 -11.31
CA VAL A 28 -4.31 5.21 -10.23
C VAL A 28 -3.54 6.43 -10.75
N ILE A 29 -2.54 6.22 -11.62
CA ILE A 29 -1.75 7.31 -12.20
C ILE A 29 -2.61 8.19 -13.12
N LEU A 30 -3.48 7.59 -13.94
CA LEU A 30 -4.40 8.33 -14.79
C LEU A 30 -5.44 9.12 -13.99
N LEU A 31 -5.95 8.55 -12.90
CA LEU A 31 -6.87 9.23 -12.00
C LEU A 31 -6.18 10.45 -11.35
N TRP A 32 -4.96 10.27 -10.84
CA TRP A 32 -4.17 11.37 -10.29
C TRP A 32 -3.92 12.47 -11.33
N HIS A 33 -3.46 12.11 -12.52
CA HIS A 33 -3.23 13.07 -13.60
C HIS A 33 -4.51 13.82 -14.00
N THR A 34 -5.63 13.11 -14.09
CA THR A 34 -6.93 13.72 -14.39
C THR A 34 -7.29 14.78 -13.36
N MET A 35 -7.11 14.48 -12.07
CA MET A 35 -7.46 15.41 -10.99
C MET A 35 -6.50 16.60 -10.90
N VAL A 36 -5.19 16.39 -11.09
CA VAL A 36 -4.17 17.43 -10.87
C VAL A 36 -3.87 18.26 -12.12
N HIS A 37 -3.80 17.62 -13.29
CA HIS A 37 -3.37 18.28 -14.53
C HIS A 37 -4.51 18.56 -15.51
N ALA A 38 -5.64 17.85 -15.39
CA ALA A 38 -6.82 18.06 -16.23
C ALA A 38 -8.01 18.67 -15.47
N ASN A 39 -7.79 19.23 -14.28
CA ASN A 39 -8.83 19.84 -13.44
C ASN A 39 -10.05 18.92 -13.20
N GLY A 40 -9.83 17.61 -13.13
CA GLY A 40 -10.90 16.61 -13.00
C GLY A 40 -11.63 16.24 -14.29
N SER A 41 -11.22 16.79 -15.45
CA SER A 41 -11.83 16.49 -16.74
C SER A 41 -11.29 15.20 -17.35
N ILE A 42 -12.14 14.18 -17.38
CA ILE A 42 -11.83 12.89 -18.02
C ILE A 42 -11.64 13.07 -19.53
N SER A 43 -12.43 13.93 -20.17
CA SER A 43 -12.32 14.14 -21.62
C SER A 43 -10.96 14.71 -22.01
N GLN A 44 -10.45 15.69 -21.28
CA GLN A 44 -9.12 16.27 -21.54
C GLN A 44 -7.99 15.25 -21.40
N THR A 45 -8.08 14.35 -20.41
CA THR A 45 -7.09 13.28 -20.25
C THR A 45 -7.18 12.26 -21.38
N CYS A 46 -8.40 11.90 -21.81
CA CYS A 46 -8.62 11.03 -22.97
C CYS A 46 -8.09 11.66 -24.25
N ASP A 47 -8.39 12.93 -24.51
CA ASP A 47 -7.93 13.66 -25.69
C ASP A 47 -6.39 13.71 -25.73
N TYR A 48 -5.75 13.99 -24.59
CA TYR A 48 -4.30 13.98 -24.47
C TYR A 48 -3.69 12.60 -24.79
N LEU A 49 -4.28 11.52 -24.26
CA LEU A 49 -3.83 10.16 -24.53
C LEU A 49 -4.07 9.75 -25.98
N MET A 50 -5.18 10.16 -26.60
CA MET A 50 -5.46 9.89 -28.01
C MET A 50 -4.47 10.61 -28.93
N GLN A 51 -4.05 11.83 -28.58
CA GLN A 51 -3.10 12.62 -29.36
C GLN A 51 -1.65 12.13 -29.22
N ASN A 52 -1.24 11.76 -28.00
CA ASN A 52 0.16 11.43 -27.69
C ASN A 52 0.43 9.92 -27.57
N GLY A 53 -0.62 9.10 -27.60
CA GLY A 53 -0.56 7.64 -27.55
C GLY A 53 0.26 7.10 -26.36
N LEU A 54 1.10 6.10 -26.65
CA LEU A 54 1.99 5.47 -25.67
C LEU A 54 3.02 6.42 -25.08
N GLN A 55 3.46 7.44 -25.83
CA GLN A 55 4.44 8.40 -25.33
C GLN A 55 3.79 9.33 -24.29
N GLY A 56 2.58 9.82 -24.57
CA GLY A 56 1.81 10.58 -23.59
C GLY A 56 1.57 9.82 -22.29
N PHE A 57 1.30 8.52 -22.36
CA PHE A 57 1.17 7.70 -21.16
C PHE A 57 2.47 7.63 -20.34
N LYS A 58 3.63 7.51 -21.00
CA LYS A 58 4.93 7.53 -20.32
C LYS A 58 5.23 8.90 -19.71
N ASP A 59 4.84 9.96 -20.40
CA ASP A 59 5.08 11.34 -19.95
C ASP A 59 4.22 11.70 -18.74
N ILE A 60 3.00 11.13 -18.64
CA ILE A 60 2.15 11.25 -17.45
C ILE A 60 2.76 10.56 -16.23
N TRP A 61 3.51 9.47 -16.43
CA TRP A 61 3.98 8.64 -15.32
C TRP A 61 5.15 9.30 -14.57
N PRO A 62 4.94 9.76 -13.32
CA PRO A 62 5.99 10.45 -12.58
C PRO A 62 7.12 9.49 -12.23
N LYS A 63 8.37 9.94 -12.35
CA LYS A 63 9.52 9.10 -11.96
C LYS A 63 9.63 9.08 -10.43
N PRO A 64 9.81 7.91 -9.79
CA PRO A 64 10.07 7.86 -8.35
C PRO A 64 11.32 8.68 -8.00
N THR A 65 11.20 9.62 -7.07
CA THR A 65 12.33 10.43 -6.61
C THR A 65 12.83 9.99 -5.24
N ALA A 66 14.06 10.38 -4.91
CA ALA A 66 14.61 10.16 -3.58
C ALA A 66 13.76 10.84 -2.49
N THR A 67 13.10 11.96 -2.80
CA THR A 67 12.20 12.66 -1.85
C THR A 67 10.97 11.81 -1.56
N ALA A 68 10.31 11.28 -2.60
CA ALA A 68 9.15 10.40 -2.43
C ALA A 68 9.51 9.15 -1.59
N TRP A 69 10.62 8.49 -1.90
CA TRP A 69 11.10 7.35 -1.12
C TRP A 69 11.41 7.70 0.34
N LYS A 70 12.02 8.86 0.59
CA LYS A 70 12.26 9.34 1.97
C LYS A 70 10.95 9.58 2.72
N ILE A 71 9.96 10.23 2.10
CA ILE A 71 8.65 10.48 2.73
C ILE A 71 8.00 9.15 3.10
N ILE A 72 7.92 8.21 2.15
CA ILE A 72 7.36 6.87 2.36
C ILE A 72 8.11 6.13 3.48
N ALA A 73 9.44 6.14 3.46
CA ALA A 73 10.26 5.44 4.43
C ALA A 73 10.12 6.04 5.84
N CYS A 74 10.24 7.37 5.98
CA CYS A 74 10.08 8.05 7.27
C CYS A 74 8.71 7.76 7.87
N TYR A 75 7.65 7.87 7.08
CA TYR A 75 6.29 7.58 7.52
C TYR A 75 6.11 6.10 7.87
N GLY A 76 6.62 5.18 7.04
CA GLY A 76 6.56 3.75 7.29
C GLY A 76 7.31 3.32 8.55
N VAL A 77 8.50 3.88 8.79
CA VAL A 77 9.26 3.64 10.03
C VAL A 77 8.52 4.18 11.23
N PHE A 78 7.96 5.40 11.14
CA PHE A 78 7.17 5.97 12.23
C PHE A 78 5.98 5.08 12.60
N GLU A 79 5.18 4.65 11.63
CA GLU A 79 4.05 3.74 11.85
C GLU A 79 4.49 2.36 12.37
N ALA A 80 5.64 1.85 11.92
CA ALA A 80 6.20 0.58 12.41
C ALA A 80 6.63 0.69 13.87
N VAL A 81 7.25 1.80 14.26
CA VAL A 81 7.61 2.12 15.65
C VAL A 81 6.34 2.19 16.51
N LEU A 82 5.30 2.89 16.06
CA LEU A 82 4.03 2.94 16.79
C LEU A 82 3.39 1.55 16.94
N GLN A 83 3.40 0.72 15.89
CA GLN A 83 2.86 -0.64 15.96
C GLN A 83 3.54 -1.46 17.06
N LEU A 84 4.87 -1.41 17.14
CA LEU A 84 5.65 -2.22 18.08
C LEU A 84 5.61 -1.65 19.51
N PHE A 85 5.93 -0.37 19.66
CA PHE A 85 6.22 0.22 20.95
C PHE A 85 4.98 0.77 21.66
N LEU A 86 3.98 1.28 20.93
CA LEU A 86 2.82 1.91 21.55
C LEU A 86 2.01 0.87 22.35
N PRO A 87 1.74 1.08 23.66
CA PRO A 87 1.07 0.10 24.49
C PRO A 87 -0.33 -0.23 23.96
N GLY A 88 -0.82 -1.43 24.25
CA GLY A 88 -2.11 -1.87 23.75
C GLY A 88 -2.50 -3.20 24.34
N LYS A 89 -3.81 -3.45 24.42
CA LYS A 89 -4.32 -4.71 24.95
C LYS A 89 -4.01 -5.84 23.97
N ARG A 90 -3.64 -7.01 24.51
CA ARG A 90 -3.49 -8.23 23.71
C ARG A 90 -4.86 -8.62 23.17
N PHE A 91 -4.94 -8.86 21.87
CA PHE A 91 -6.15 -9.28 21.18
C PHE A 91 -5.87 -10.55 20.40
N GLU A 92 -6.70 -11.56 20.57
CA GLU A 92 -6.56 -12.82 19.84
C GLU A 92 -7.51 -12.82 18.64
N GLY A 93 -6.96 -13.08 17.46
CA GLY A 93 -7.75 -13.24 16.25
C GLY A 93 -8.50 -14.57 16.19
N SER A 94 -9.26 -14.76 15.11
CA SER A 94 -9.90 -16.03 14.79
C SER A 94 -8.87 -17.13 14.58
N ILE A 95 -9.23 -18.35 14.95
CA ILE A 95 -8.42 -19.54 14.65
C ILE A 95 -8.41 -19.75 13.14
N SER A 96 -7.23 -19.94 12.56
CA SER A 96 -7.03 -20.23 11.15
C SER A 96 -7.49 -21.66 10.81
N PRO A 97 -7.67 -22.00 9.52
CA PRO A 97 -7.99 -23.37 9.11
C PRO A 97 -6.98 -24.43 9.60
N GLU A 98 -5.70 -24.06 9.73
CA GLU A 98 -4.63 -24.94 10.25
C GLU A 98 -4.50 -24.88 11.78
N GLY A 99 -5.45 -24.25 12.48
CA GLY A 99 -5.50 -24.22 13.95
C GLY A 99 -4.65 -23.14 14.61
N ASN A 100 -3.99 -22.26 13.85
CA ASN A 100 -3.19 -21.18 14.41
C ASN A 100 -4.06 -20.02 14.91
N ARG A 101 -3.68 -19.42 16.03
CA ARG A 101 -4.37 -18.25 16.58
C ARG A 101 -3.45 -17.03 16.55
N PRO A 102 -3.65 -16.07 15.64
CA PRO A 102 -2.81 -14.89 15.60
C PRO A 102 -3.11 -13.98 16.80
N VAL A 103 -2.06 -13.36 17.33
CA VAL A 103 -2.11 -12.50 18.51
C VAL A 103 -1.67 -11.12 18.07
N TYR A 104 -2.51 -10.13 18.35
CA TYR A 104 -2.32 -8.75 17.95
C TYR A 104 -2.29 -7.83 19.17
N LYS A 105 -1.80 -6.61 18.94
CA LYS A 105 -1.82 -5.52 19.91
C LYS A 105 -2.88 -4.51 19.47
N ALA A 106 -3.92 -4.35 20.27
CA ALA A 106 -5.01 -3.40 20.02
C ALA A 106 -4.57 -1.97 20.37
N ASN A 107 -3.72 -1.39 19.55
CA ASN A 107 -3.22 0.00 19.65
C ASN A 107 -3.58 0.83 18.40
N GLY A 108 -4.63 0.42 17.66
CA GLY A 108 -5.12 1.09 16.43
C GLY A 108 -5.41 2.57 16.63
N LEU A 109 -6.41 2.86 17.47
CA LEU A 109 -6.89 4.21 17.73
C LEU A 109 -5.82 5.10 18.40
N GLN A 110 -4.99 4.52 19.27
CA GLN A 110 -3.93 5.27 19.92
C GLN A 110 -2.87 5.70 18.91
N ALA A 111 -2.46 4.80 17.99
CA ALA A 111 -1.51 5.17 16.94
C ALA A 111 -2.11 6.23 16.03
N TYR A 112 -3.39 6.09 15.63
CA TYR A 112 -4.09 7.09 14.84
C TYR A 112 -4.03 8.50 15.46
N ALA A 113 -4.36 8.60 16.76
CA ALA A 113 -4.29 9.87 17.48
C ALA A 113 -2.85 10.42 17.54
N VAL A 114 -1.87 9.57 17.86
CA VAL A 114 -0.45 9.97 17.92
C VAL A 114 0.06 10.43 16.55
N THR A 115 -0.29 9.73 15.47
CA THR A 115 0.08 10.09 14.11
C THR A 115 -0.48 11.46 13.74
N LEU A 116 -1.77 11.71 13.95
CA LEU A 116 -2.38 13.00 13.61
C LEU A 116 -1.86 14.15 14.46
N VAL A 117 -1.72 13.95 15.78
CA VAL A 117 -1.18 14.98 16.69
C VAL A 117 0.26 15.30 16.32
N THR A 118 1.08 14.28 16.02
CA THR A 118 2.46 14.49 15.58
C THR A 118 2.49 15.24 14.25
N TYR A 119 1.67 14.83 13.26
CA TYR A 119 1.64 15.45 11.94
C TYR A 119 1.22 16.92 11.99
N LEU A 120 0.16 17.24 12.74
CA LEU A 120 -0.30 18.61 12.95
C LEU A 120 0.69 19.43 13.79
N GLY A 121 1.30 18.82 14.81
CA GLY A 121 2.32 19.47 15.63
C GLY A 121 3.55 19.85 14.81
N LEU A 122 4.05 18.95 13.97
CA LEU A 122 5.18 19.23 13.07
C LEU A 122 4.89 20.39 12.12
N TRP A 123 3.65 20.50 11.63
CA TRP A 123 3.21 21.64 10.83
C TRP A 123 3.11 22.92 11.66
N TRP A 124 2.45 22.87 12.82
CA TRP A 124 2.25 24.03 13.69
C TRP A 124 3.56 24.66 14.16
N PHE A 125 4.57 23.84 14.46
CA PHE A 125 5.91 24.31 14.85
C PHE A 125 6.81 24.65 13.65
N GLY A 126 6.32 24.53 12.41
CA GLY A 126 7.09 24.84 11.20
C GLY A 126 8.25 23.88 10.91
N ILE A 127 8.29 22.70 11.55
CA ILE A 127 9.35 21.70 11.39
C ILE A 127 9.21 20.96 10.06
N PHE A 128 7.97 20.71 9.65
CA PHE A 128 7.64 20.01 8.41
C PHE A 128 6.46 20.71 7.74
N ASN A 129 6.55 20.98 6.44
CA ASN A 129 5.42 21.48 5.67
C ASN A 129 4.71 20.32 4.97
N PRO A 130 3.48 19.93 5.39
CA PRO A 130 2.69 18.88 4.76
C PRO A 130 2.48 19.06 3.26
N ALA A 131 2.50 20.29 2.74
CA ALA A 131 2.34 20.60 1.33
C ALA A 131 3.32 19.81 0.43
N ILE A 132 4.53 19.49 0.93
CA ILE A 132 5.51 18.69 0.18
C ILE A 132 4.97 17.31 -0.21
N VAL A 133 4.10 16.71 0.62
CA VAL A 133 3.50 15.41 0.33
C VAL A 133 2.51 15.53 -0.83
N TYR A 134 1.76 16.63 -0.90
CA TYR A 134 0.86 16.92 -2.02
C TYR A 134 1.66 17.20 -3.30
N ASP A 135 2.70 18.02 -3.21
CA ASP A 135 3.49 18.44 -4.37
C ASP A 135 4.23 17.26 -5.02
N HIS A 136 4.65 16.27 -4.22
CA HIS A 136 5.29 15.04 -4.69
C HIS A 136 4.33 13.83 -4.77
N LEU A 137 3.02 14.04 -4.73
CA LEU A 137 2.04 12.94 -4.62
C LEU A 137 2.14 11.95 -5.80
N GLY A 138 2.33 12.46 -7.02
CA GLY A 138 2.50 11.61 -8.20
C GLY A 138 3.75 10.72 -8.12
N GLU A 139 4.85 11.27 -7.62
CA GLU A 139 6.11 10.53 -7.41
C GLU A 139 5.96 9.49 -6.29
N ILE A 140 5.19 9.81 -5.25
CA ILE A 140 4.84 8.88 -4.16
C ILE A 140 4.01 7.71 -4.70
N PHE A 141 2.98 7.95 -5.51
CA PHE A 141 2.20 6.86 -6.12
C PHE A 141 3.07 5.96 -6.99
N SER A 142 3.92 6.56 -7.82
CA SER A 142 4.87 5.80 -8.64
C SER A 142 5.82 4.96 -7.78
N ALA A 143 6.42 5.55 -6.74
CA ALA A 143 7.30 4.84 -5.81
C ALA A 143 6.58 3.69 -5.08
N LEU A 144 5.33 3.89 -4.63
CA LEU A 144 4.52 2.87 -3.98
C LEU A 144 4.12 1.74 -4.94
N ILE A 145 3.86 2.04 -6.21
CA ILE A 145 3.58 1.01 -7.24
C ILE A 145 4.81 0.10 -7.37
N PHE A 146 5.98 0.65 -7.68
CA PHE A 146 7.20 -0.16 -7.82
C PHE A 146 7.60 -0.85 -6.51
N GLY A 147 7.47 -0.14 -5.39
CA GLY A 147 7.74 -0.65 -4.06
C GLY A 147 6.82 -1.80 -3.66
N SER A 148 5.53 -1.73 -3.99
CA SER A 148 4.59 -2.81 -3.69
C SER A 148 4.86 -4.07 -4.52
N PHE A 149 5.23 -3.95 -5.80
CA PHE A 149 5.68 -5.10 -6.59
C PHE A 149 6.93 -5.74 -5.99
N ALA A 150 7.95 -4.95 -5.66
CA ALA A 150 9.16 -5.45 -5.01
C ALA A 150 8.85 -6.11 -3.66
N PHE A 151 7.94 -5.53 -2.89
CA PHE A 151 7.50 -6.05 -1.61
C PHE A 151 6.71 -7.37 -1.75
N CYS A 152 5.83 -7.50 -2.73
CA CYS A 152 5.13 -8.75 -3.03
C CYS A 152 6.10 -9.86 -3.47
N ILE A 153 7.13 -9.53 -4.27
CA ILE A 153 8.20 -10.49 -4.61
C ILE A 153 8.93 -10.94 -3.34
N PHE A 154 9.26 -10.02 -2.44
CA PHE A 154 9.86 -10.35 -1.15
C PHE A 154 8.97 -11.28 -0.32
N LEU A 155 7.66 -11.01 -0.21
CA LEU A 155 6.73 -11.87 0.52
C LEU A 155 6.58 -13.25 -0.12
N TYR A 156 6.61 -13.31 -1.45
CA TYR A 156 6.60 -14.58 -2.18
C TYR A 156 7.84 -15.42 -1.84
N ILE A 157 9.05 -14.83 -1.91
CA ILE A 157 10.30 -15.50 -1.56
C ILE A 157 10.30 -15.92 -0.09
N LYS A 158 9.87 -15.03 0.81
CA LYS A 158 9.77 -15.30 2.25
C LYS A 158 8.84 -16.50 2.51
N GLY A 159 7.70 -16.57 1.85
CA GLY A 159 6.73 -17.67 2.03
C GLY A 159 7.32 -19.05 1.68
N HIS A 160 8.26 -19.11 0.74
CA HIS A 160 8.97 -20.34 0.37
C HIS A 160 10.14 -20.67 1.30
N LEU A 161 10.91 -19.66 1.73
CA LEU A 161 12.15 -19.89 2.47
C LEU A 161 11.98 -19.91 3.99
N ALA A 162 11.08 -19.07 4.52
CA ALA A 162 10.91 -18.84 5.95
C ALA A 162 9.44 -18.49 6.29
N PRO A 163 8.52 -19.46 6.15
CA PRO A 163 7.12 -19.26 6.51
C PRO A 163 6.99 -18.99 8.02
N SER A 164 6.13 -18.04 8.39
CA SER A 164 5.92 -17.62 9.78
C SER A 164 5.06 -18.59 10.59
N SER A 165 4.27 -19.44 9.94
CA SER A 165 3.41 -20.46 10.58
C SER A 165 3.05 -21.56 9.58
N THR A 166 2.29 -22.57 10.03
CA THR A 166 1.71 -23.58 9.15
C THR A 166 0.61 -23.02 8.23
N ASP A 167 0.13 -21.78 8.45
CA ASP A 167 -0.78 -21.07 7.53
C ASP A 167 -0.06 -20.55 6.25
N SER A 168 0.90 -21.32 5.74
CA SER A 168 1.62 -21.03 4.50
C SER A 168 1.41 -22.16 3.51
N GLY A 169 1.16 -21.83 2.26
CA GLY A 169 0.94 -22.83 1.21
C GLY A 169 1.16 -22.27 -0.19
N SER A 170 1.59 -23.15 -1.10
CA SER A 170 1.68 -22.87 -2.53
C SER A 170 0.57 -23.60 -3.26
N SER A 171 -0.03 -22.93 -4.25
CA SER A 171 -0.93 -23.55 -5.22
C SER A 171 -0.18 -24.29 -6.33
N GLY A 172 1.16 -24.17 -6.40
CA GLY A 172 2.00 -24.67 -7.49
C GLY A 172 1.97 -23.79 -8.75
N ASN A 173 1.20 -22.69 -8.74
CA ASN A 173 1.14 -21.73 -9.83
C ASN A 173 1.67 -20.37 -9.37
N LEU A 174 2.72 -19.89 -10.05
CA LEU A 174 3.38 -18.62 -9.76
C LEU A 174 2.42 -17.41 -9.75
N ILE A 175 1.47 -17.35 -10.68
CA ILE A 175 0.54 -16.21 -10.81
C ILE A 175 -0.41 -16.16 -9.61
N ILE A 176 -0.96 -17.31 -9.21
CA ILE A 176 -1.89 -17.40 -8.08
C ILE A 176 -1.14 -17.08 -6.79
N ASP A 177 0.03 -17.68 -6.59
CA ASP A 177 0.82 -17.51 -5.37
C ASP A 177 1.32 -16.07 -5.21
N PHE A 178 1.65 -15.41 -6.32
CA PHE A 178 2.02 -13.99 -6.31
C PHE A 178 0.81 -13.09 -6.04
N TYR A 179 -0.34 -13.36 -6.67
CA TYR A 179 -1.54 -12.54 -6.52
C TYR A 179 -2.18 -12.67 -5.13
N TRP A 180 -2.28 -13.90 -4.62
CA TRP A 180 -2.97 -14.21 -3.37
C TRP A 180 -2.05 -14.11 -2.14
N GLY A 181 -0.75 -14.34 -2.35
CA GLY A 181 0.22 -14.50 -1.28
C GLY A 181 0.26 -15.93 -0.74
N MET A 182 1.42 -16.31 -0.24
CA MET A 182 1.72 -17.65 0.27
C MET A 182 1.30 -17.82 1.74
N GLU A 183 1.41 -16.74 2.54
CA GLU A 183 1.17 -16.77 3.99
C GLU A 183 -0.11 -16.00 4.34
N LEU A 184 -0.96 -16.58 5.19
CA LEU A 184 -2.17 -15.90 5.66
C LEU A 184 -1.85 -14.74 6.60
N TYR A 185 -0.87 -14.92 7.49
CA TYR A 185 -0.41 -13.94 8.48
C TYR A 185 1.12 -13.83 8.46
N PRO A 186 1.70 -13.18 7.43
CA PRO A 186 3.15 -13.05 7.32
C PRO A 186 3.69 -12.14 8.43
N ARG A 187 4.73 -12.62 9.13
CA ARG A 187 5.38 -11.88 10.22
C ARG A 187 6.87 -11.69 9.99
N ILE A 188 7.40 -10.57 10.49
CA ILE A 188 8.83 -10.35 10.65
C ILE A 188 9.16 -10.52 12.13
N GLY A 189 9.92 -11.56 12.46
CA GLY A 189 10.13 -11.97 13.85
C GLY A 189 8.82 -12.39 14.53
N THR A 190 8.75 -12.23 15.85
CA THR A 190 7.61 -12.69 16.66
C THR A 190 6.47 -11.66 16.73
N ASN A 191 6.79 -10.37 16.69
CA ASN A 191 5.89 -9.29 17.09
C ASN A 191 5.42 -8.38 15.96
N PHE A 192 6.03 -8.45 14.77
CA PHE A 192 5.67 -7.58 13.65
C PHE A 192 4.81 -8.31 12.63
N ASP A 193 3.50 -8.06 12.65
CA ASP A 193 2.58 -8.56 11.64
C ASP A 193 2.54 -7.62 10.44
N ILE A 194 2.89 -8.16 9.26
CA ILE A 194 2.99 -7.39 8.02
C ILE A 194 1.61 -6.98 7.53
N LYS A 195 0.60 -7.86 7.63
CA LYS A 195 -0.75 -7.57 7.15
C LYS A 195 -1.40 -6.45 7.97
N VAL A 196 -1.21 -6.46 9.29
CA VAL A 196 -1.66 -5.36 10.16
C VAL A 196 -0.91 -4.07 9.82
N PHE A 197 0.40 -4.14 9.59
CA PHE A 197 1.20 -2.97 9.26
C PHE A 197 0.74 -2.34 7.94
N THR A 198 0.70 -3.09 6.85
CA THR A 198 0.40 -2.54 5.52
C THR A 198 -1.04 -2.04 5.42
N ASN A 199 -2.01 -2.79 5.94
CA ASN A 199 -3.42 -2.43 5.83
C ASN A 199 -3.81 -1.34 6.84
N CYS A 200 -3.55 -1.59 8.13
CA CYS A 200 -4.10 -0.75 9.19
C CYS A 200 -3.21 0.44 9.57
N ARG A 201 -1.88 0.28 9.51
CA ARG A 201 -0.94 1.36 9.91
C ARG A 201 -0.56 2.19 8.73
N PHE A 202 0.19 1.60 7.81
CA PHE A 202 0.67 2.30 6.64
C PHE A 202 -0.48 2.81 5.76
N GLY A 203 -1.42 1.93 5.38
CA GLY A 203 -2.55 2.27 4.51
C GLY A 203 -3.58 3.19 5.16
N MET A 204 -4.33 2.69 6.15
CA MET A 204 -5.45 3.44 6.73
C MET A 204 -5.05 4.73 7.44
N MET A 205 -3.88 4.79 8.09
CA MET A 205 -3.42 6.06 8.69
C MET A 205 -3.04 7.09 7.61
N SER A 206 -2.56 6.63 6.44
CA SER A 206 -2.21 7.54 5.33
C SER A 206 -3.45 8.27 4.81
N TRP A 207 -4.62 7.62 4.79
CA TRP A 207 -5.86 8.28 4.38
C TRP A 207 -6.17 9.53 5.22
N ALA A 208 -6.02 9.42 6.54
CA ALA A 208 -6.28 10.57 7.42
C ALA A 208 -5.19 11.63 7.32
N VAL A 209 -3.93 11.23 7.22
CA VAL A 209 -2.80 12.16 7.02
C VAL A 209 -2.97 12.93 5.71
N LEU A 210 -3.27 12.24 4.60
CA LEU A 210 -3.50 12.88 3.30
C LEU A 210 -4.68 13.84 3.33
N ALA A 211 -5.79 13.50 3.99
CA ALA A 211 -6.91 14.43 4.15
C ALA A 211 -6.48 15.75 4.81
N VAL A 212 -5.69 15.67 5.89
CA VAL A 212 -5.11 16.84 6.56
C VAL A 212 -4.14 17.58 5.64
N THR A 213 -3.29 16.87 4.89
CA THR A 213 -2.38 17.46 3.90
C THR A 213 -3.14 18.30 2.87
N TYR A 214 -4.24 17.78 2.32
CA TYR A 214 -5.06 18.52 1.35
C TYR A 214 -5.64 19.79 1.96
N CYS A 215 -6.17 19.72 3.19
CA CYS A 215 -6.68 20.90 3.89
C CYS A 215 -5.59 21.97 4.11
N ILE A 216 -4.39 21.55 4.53
CA ILE A 216 -3.27 22.47 4.76
C ILE A 216 -2.81 23.09 3.45
N LYS A 217 -2.68 22.30 2.39
CA LYS A 217 -2.29 22.80 1.06
C LYS A 217 -3.30 23.83 0.53
N GLN A 218 -4.58 23.61 0.75
CA GLN A 218 -5.64 24.54 0.33
C GLN A 218 -5.56 25.91 1.03
N VAL A 219 -5.06 25.97 2.27
CA VAL A 219 -4.96 27.23 3.03
C VAL A 219 -3.62 27.95 2.79
N THR A 220 -2.57 27.22 2.42
CA THR A 220 -1.18 27.72 2.36
C THR A 220 -0.76 28.08 0.93
N PHE A 221 -1.56 28.88 0.20
CA PHE A 221 -1.32 29.27 -1.20
C PHE A 221 0.13 29.69 -1.52
#